data_AF-A0A6I3L9V3-F1
#
_entry.id   AF-A0A6I3L9V3-F1
#
_cell.length_a   1.000
_cell.length_b   1.000
_cell.length_c   1.000
_cell.angle_alpha   90.00
_cell.angle_beta   90.00
_cell.angle_gamma   90.00
#
_symmetry.space_group_name_H-M   'P 1'
#
loop_
_entity.id
_entity.type
_entity.pdbx_description
1 polymer ?
#
loop_
_entity_poly.entity_id
_entity_poly.type
_entity_poly.pdbx_seq_one_letter_code
_entity_poly.pdbx_strand_id
1 'polypeptide(L)' 'EMGYHNAQFNFRLDQTRIGEIFNGQTPSRNGGELMVTNPPEGFPVPELPDMPNEHASGLYDLNS' A
#
# COMPACT_ATOMS: atom_id res chain seq x y z
N GLU A 1 15.47 7.76 -2.15
CA GLU A 1 14.45 7.03 -1.37
C GLU A 1 13.14 7.81 -1.39
N MET A 2 11.98 7.13 -1.42
CA MET A 2 10.66 7.77 -1.53
C MET A 2 10.17 8.45 -0.23
N GLY A 3 10.98 8.44 0.83
CA GLY A 3 10.65 9.13 2.09
C GLY A 3 9.49 8.51 2.88
N TYR A 4 9.06 7.29 2.56
CA TYR A 4 7.90 6.64 3.18
C TYR A 4 8.08 6.36 4.68
N HIS A 5 9.31 6.28 5.16
CA HIS A 5 9.61 6.19 6.60
C HIS A 5 9.26 7.46 7.39
N ASN A 6 9.00 8.58 6.70
CA ASN A 6 8.55 9.83 7.30
C ASN A 6 7.04 10.05 7.15
N ALA A 7 6.31 9.14 6.49
CA ALA A 7 4.92 9.33 6.13
C ALA A 7 3.99 8.34 6.85
N GLN A 8 2.91 8.85 7.42
CA GLN A 8 1.75 8.08 7.87
C GLN A 8 0.65 8.22 6.82
N PHE A 9 0.32 7.13 6.11
CA PHE A 9 -0.72 7.16 5.09
C PHE A 9 -2.12 7.06 5.69
N ASN A 10 -3.01 7.98 5.34
CA ASN A 10 -4.41 7.92 5.72
C ASN A 10 -5.22 7.11 4.71
N PHE A 11 -5.48 5.83 5.00
CA PHE A 11 -6.31 4.95 4.17
C PHE A 11 -7.82 5.10 4.40
N ARG A 12 -8.25 6.20 5.04
CA ARG A 12 -9.67 6.51 5.22
C ARG A 12 -10.12 7.53 4.18
N LEU A 13 -11.42 7.55 3.91
CA LEU A 13 -12.04 8.54 3.03
C LEU A 13 -12.23 9.90 3.73
N ASP A 14 -12.20 9.93 5.06
CA ASP A 14 -12.35 11.12 5.89
C ASP A 14 -11.02 11.58 6.54
N GLN A 15 -11.03 12.80 7.08
CA GLN A 15 -9.87 13.36 7.77
C GLN A 15 -9.63 12.67 9.12
N THR A 16 -8.36 12.55 9.51
CA THR A 16 -7.97 11.97 10.80
C THR A 16 -7.20 12.97 11.64
N ARG A 17 -7.32 12.85 12.97
CA ARG A 17 -6.57 13.67 13.94
C ARG A 17 -5.19 13.09 14.27
N ILE A 18 -4.72 12.07 13.54
CA ILE A 18 -3.47 11.37 13.86
C ILE A 18 -2.23 12.29 13.77
N GLY A 19 -2.30 13.38 13.00
CA GLY A 19 -1.24 14.39 12.93
C GLY A 19 -0.98 15.13 14.24
N GLU A 20 -1.91 15.10 15.20
CA GLU A 20 -1.68 15.65 16.55
C GLU A 20 -0.67 14.82 17.36
N ILE A 21 -0.49 13.55 16.99
CA ILE A 21 0.45 12.62 17.63
C ILE A 21 1.65 12.34 16.72
N PHE A 22 1.41 12.11 15.43
CA PHE A 22 2.43 11.81 14.43
C PHE A 22 2.97 13.12 13.83
N ASN A 23 3.86 13.78 14.55
CA ASN A 23 4.52 15.02 14.13
C ASN A 23 5.94 15.11 14.71
N GLY A 24 6.71 16.09 14.25
CA GLY A 24 8.08 16.34 14.69
C GLY A 24 9.12 15.56 13.90
N GLN A 25 10.35 15.49 14.42
CA GLN A 25 11.47 14.89 13.72
C GLN A 25 11.39 13.36 13.73
N THR A 26 11.62 12.75 12.57
CA THR A 26 11.73 11.30 12.40
C THR A 26 12.89 10.72 13.21
N PRO A 27 12.75 9.52 13.80
CA PRO A 27 13.88 8.81 14.41
C PRO A 27 14.87 8.27 13.37
N SER A 28 14.53 8.31 12.07
CA SER A 28 15.45 7.91 11.01
C SER A 28 16.68 8.82 10.94
N ARG A 29 17.81 8.25 10.53
CA ARG A 29 19.12 8.94 10.47
C ARG A 29 19.15 10.14 9.52
N ASN A 30 18.13 10.30 8.66
CA ASN A 30 18.04 11.42 7.73
C ASN A 30 17.46 12.69 8.36
N GLY A 31 16.91 12.62 9.59
CA GLY A 31 16.45 13.78 10.34
C GLY A 31 15.30 14.56 9.69
N GLY A 32 14.51 13.95 8.80
CA GLY A 32 13.31 14.57 8.22
C GLY A 32 12.14 14.73 9.20
N GLU A 33 11.01 15.25 8.72
CA GLU A 33 9.81 15.45 9.55
C GLU A 33 8.75 14.38 9.30
N LEU A 34 8.07 13.96 10.36
CA LEU A 34 6.91 13.07 10.30
C LEU A 34 5.69 13.83 9.79
N MET A 35 4.99 13.26 8.81
CA MET A 35 3.81 13.86 8.19
C MET A 35 2.71 12.85 7.91
N VAL A 36 1.46 13.30 7.97
CA VAL A 36 0.30 12.51 7.53
C VAL A 36 -0.02 12.88 6.09
N THR A 37 -0.16 11.90 5.21
CA THR A 37 -0.40 12.12 3.77
C THR A 37 -1.35 11.08 3.20
N ASN A 38 -1.82 11.31 1.98
CA ASN A 38 -2.62 10.34 1.25
C ASN A 38 -1.76 9.14 0.83
N PRO A 39 -2.33 7.93 0.76
CA PRO A 39 -1.62 6.77 0.26
C PRO A 39 -1.13 7.03 -1.18
N PRO A 40 0.05 6.51 -1.55
CA PRO A 40 0.55 6.64 -2.90
C PRO A 40 -0.35 5.89 -3.89
N GLU A 41 -0.25 6.25 -5.16
CA GLU A 41 -0.87 5.48 -6.23
C GLU A 41 -0.43 4.02 -6.16
N GLY A 42 -1.39 3.12 -6.30
CA GLY A 42 -1.13 1.69 -6.34
C GLY A 42 -0.32 1.29 -7.57
N PHE A 43 0.12 0.04 -7.58
CA PHE A 43 0.71 -0.58 -8.77
C PHE A 43 -0.31 -1.49 -9.44
N PRO A 44 -0.19 -1.72 -10.76
CA PRO A 44 -1.00 -2.73 -11.44
C PRO A 44 -0.91 -4.06 -10.70
N VAL A 45 -2.06 -4.69 -10.47
CA VAL A 45 -2.10 -6.05 -9.93
C VAL A 45 -1.51 -6.97 -11.01
N PRO A 46 -0.48 -7.79 -10.68
CA PRO A 46 0.09 -8.70 -11.65
C PRO A 46 -0.92 -9.80 -11.97
N GLU A 47 -1.25 -9.93 -13.24
CA GLU A 47 -1.97 -11.10 -13.75
C GLU A 47 -0.98 -12.24 -13.94
N LEU A 48 -1.25 -13.37 -13.29
CA LEU A 48 -0.46 -14.58 -13.46
C LEU A 48 -0.97 -15.33 -14.71
N PRO A 49 -0.08 -16.00 -15.46
CA PRO A 49 -0.51 -16.81 -16.59
C PRO A 49 -1.35 -18.00 -16.11
N ASP A 50 -2.30 -18.44 -16.94
CA ASP A 50 -3.03 -19.68 -16.69
C ASP A 50 -2.06 -20.85 -16.58
N MET A 51 -2.18 -21.62 -15.49
CA MET A 51 -1.43 -22.86 -15.27
C MET A 51 -2.41 -24.05 -15.25
N PRO A 52 -2.51 -24.82 -16.34
CA PRO A 52 -3.49 -25.90 -16.45
C PRO A 52 -3.37 -26.99 -15.37
N ASN A 53 -2.17 -27.20 -14.81
CA ASN A 53 -1.94 -28.15 -13.72
C ASN A 53 -2.38 -27.66 -12.34
N GLU A 54 -2.68 -26.37 -12.18
CA GLU A 54 -3.08 -25.77 -10.89
C GLU A 54 -4.60 -25.76 -10.70
N HIS A 55 -5.38 -26.16 -11.70
CA HIS A 55 -6.86 -26.08 -11.72
C HIS A 55 -7.37 -24.69 -11.26
N ALA A 56 -6.54 -23.66 -11.39
CA ALA A 56 -6.83 -22.32 -10.93
C ALA A 56 -7.73 -21.59 -11.94
N SER A 57 -8.63 -20.78 -11.41
CA SER A 57 -9.82 -20.17 -12.03
C SER A 57 -11.04 -21.07 -12.26
N GLY A 58 -10.92 -22.40 -12.39
CA GLY A 58 -12.05 -23.36 -12.36
C GLY A 58 -13.20 -23.17 -13.38
N LEU A 59 -13.24 -22.06 -14.12
CA LEU A 59 -14.30 -21.66 -15.05
C LEU A 59 -14.38 -22.58 -16.27
N TYR A 60 -13.31 -23.31 -16.57
CA TYR A 60 -13.22 -24.22 -17.72
C TYR A 60 -13.07 -25.70 -17.31
N ASP A 61 -13.00 -26.02 -16.01
CA ASP A 61 -12.73 -27.39 -15.52
C ASP A 61 -13.95 -28.32 -15.67
N LEU A 62 -15.18 -27.77 -15.64
CA LEU A 62 -16.42 -28.56 -15.65
C LEU A 62 -17.06 -28.78 -17.04
N ASN A 63 -16.47 -28.25 -18.11
CA ASN A 63 -17.02 -28.36 -19.49
C ASN A 63 -16.09 -29.11 -20.45
N SER A 64 -15.20 -29.96 -19.94
CA SER A 64 -14.41 -30.91 -20.75
C SER A 64 -15.24 -32.14 -21.10
#